data_AF-A0A958BPL9-F1
#
_entry.id   AF-A0A958BPL9-F1
#
_cell.length_a   1.000
_cell.length_b   1.000
_cell.length_c   1.000
_cell.angle_alpha   90.00
_cell.angle_beta   90.00
_cell.angle_gamma   90.00
#
_symmetry.space_group_name_H-M   'P 1'
#
loop_
_entity.id
_entity.type
_entity.pdbx_description
1 polymer ?
#
loop_
_entity_poly.entity_id
_entity_poly.type
_entity_poly.pdbx_seq_one_letter_code
_entity_poly.pdbx_strand_id
1 'polypeptide(L)'
;LFTALESLLRSCGAENISIRPINAPDSAYYTERSVEIEARRMLLQTLVKCLHQIDQSPSEYRAWKFQAKKRFDDTNLLDVRFQVSSFCAKEQS
;
A
#
# COMPACT_ATOMS: atom_id res chain seq x y z
N LEU A 1 -2.60 -9.10 5.55
CA LEU A 1 -2.04 -7.89 4.90
C LEU A 1 -2.22 -7.95 3.38
N PHE A 2 -1.49 -8.82 2.67
CA PHE A 2 -1.56 -8.93 1.20
C PHE A 2 -3.00 -8.96 0.63
N THR A 3 -3.79 -9.97 0.97
CA THR A 3 -5.15 -10.16 0.41
C THR A 3 -6.09 -9.01 0.77
N ALA A 4 -5.93 -8.45 1.97
CA ALA A 4 -6.73 -7.33 2.44
C ALA A 4 -6.42 -6.05 1.62
N LEU A 5 -5.14 -5.75 1.42
CA LEU A 5 -4.72 -4.60 0.62
C LEU A 5 -5.06 -4.78 -0.86
N GLU A 6 -4.90 -5.97 -1.41
CA GLU A 6 -5.31 -6.24 -2.79
C GLU A 6 -6.82 -5.98 -2.99
N SER A 7 -7.64 -6.51 -2.08
CA SER A 7 -9.10 -6.33 -2.14
C SER A 7 -9.50 -4.86 -2.00
N LEU A 8 -8.87 -4.14 -1.06
CA LEU A 8 -9.10 -2.71 -0.84
C LEU A 8 -8.75 -1.91 -2.09
N LEU A 9 -7.56 -2.12 -2.66
CA LEU A 9 -7.11 -1.39 -3.86
C LEU A 9 -8.02 -1.66 -5.06
N ARG A 10 -8.42 -2.92 -5.28
CA ARG A 10 -9.37 -3.27 -6.34
C ARG A 10 -10.73 -2.59 -6.13
N SER A 11 -11.21 -2.50 -4.90
CA SER A 11 -12.48 -1.80 -4.60
C SER A 11 -12.42 -0.28 -4.86
N CYS A 12 -11.22 0.29 -4.86
CA CYS A 12 -10.98 1.67 -5.25
C CYS A 12 -10.93 1.87 -6.78
N GLY A 13 -10.91 0.80 -7.57
CA GLY A 13 -10.74 0.85 -9.02
C GLY A 13 -9.27 0.83 -9.46
N ALA A 14 -8.34 0.39 -8.59
CA ALA A 14 -6.96 0.17 -8.99
C ALA A 14 -6.85 -1.08 -9.87
N GLU A 15 -6.17 -0.94 -10.99
CA GLU A 15 -5.86 -2.01 -11.94
C GLU A 15 -4.34 -2.16 -12.08
N ASN A 16 -3.89 -3.28 -12.69
CA ASN A 16 -2.46 -3.54 -12.93
C ASN A 16 -1.59 -3.40 -11.67
N ILE A 17 -2.07 -3.98 -10.57
CA ILE A 17 -1.42 -3.93 -9.26
C ILE A 17 -0.46 -5.10 -9.12
N SER A 18 0.76 -4.83 -8.66
CA SER A 18 1.70 -5.81 -8.14
C SER A 18 1.89 -5.55 -6.65
N ILE A 19 1.75 -6.58 -5.84
CA ILE A 19 1.99 -6.51 -4.40
C ILE A 19 3.06 -7.54 -4.08
N ARG A 20 4.14 -7.12 -3.42
CA ARG A 20 5.24 -8.01 -3.04
C ARG A 20 5.51 -7.87 -1.54
N PRO A 21 5.66 -8.97 -0.81
CA PRO A 21 6.12 -8.89 0.58
C PRO A 21 7.54 -8.33 0.61
N ILE A 22 7.83 -7.53 1.62
CA ILE A 22 9.15 -7.01 1.92
C ILE A 22 9.50 -7.45 3.33
N ASN A 23 10.75 -7.91 3.52
CA ASN A 23 11.24 -8.29 4.83
C ASN A 23 11.22 -7.06 5.74
N ALA A 24 10.39 -7.14 6.77
CA ALA A 24 10.36 -6.14 7.80
C ALA A 24 11.39 -6.51 8.89
N PRO A 25 12.03 -5.51 9.52
CA PRO A 25 12.91 -5.76 10.65
C PRO A 25 12.11 -6.38 11.80
N ASP A 26 12.70 -7.37 12.48
CA ASP A 26 12.10 -7.90 13.68
C ASP A 26 12.36 -6.95 14.86
N SER A 27 11.31 -6.61 15.61
CA SER A 27 11.39 -5.72 16.77
C SER A 27 11.14 -6.51 18.05
N ALA A 28 11.70 -6.05 19.17
CA ALA A 28 11.47 -6.63 20.48
C ALA A 28 10.00 -6.44 20.95
N TYR A 29 9.30 -5.43 20.43
CA TYR A 29 7.97 -5.04 20.89
C TYR A 29 6.85 -5.37 19.91
N TYR A 30 7.18 -5.49 18.62
CA TYR A 30 6.19 -5.68 17.58
C TYR A 30 6.70 -6.61 16.49
N THR A 31 5.77 -7.26 15.80
CA THR A 31 6.01 -7.88 14.50
C THR A 31 5.49 -6.92 13.44
N GLU A 32 6.38 -6.51 12.53
CA GLU A 32 5.99 -5.75 11.35
C GLU A 32 5.79 -6.71 10.17
N ARG A 33 4.71 -6.51 9.42
CA ARG A 33 4.52 -7.13 8.10
C ARG A 33 4.40 -6.02 7.09
N SER A 34 5.19 -6.10 6.03
CA SER A 34 5.26 -5.01 5.06
C SER A 34 5.11 -5.54 3.65
N VAL A 35 4.43 -4.76 2.82
CA VAL A 35 4.32 -5.01 1.39
C VAL A 35 4.72 -3.78 0.60
N GLU A 36 5.35 -4.00 -0.53
CA GLU A 36 5.50 -3.01 -1.57
C GLU A 36 4.37 -3.17 -2.58
N ILE A 37 3.70 -2.07 -2.88
CA ILE A 37 2.62 -1.98 -3.86
C ILE A 37 3.14 -1.15 -5.03
N GLU A 38 3.01 -1.71 -6.23
CA GLU A 38 3.16 -1.01 -7.50
C GLU A 38 1.83 -1.05 -8.22
N ALA A 39 1.36 0.11 -8.71
CA ALA A 39 0.18 0.17 -9.56
C ALA A 39 0.50 1.04 -10.78
N ARG A 40 0.22 0.51 -11.97
CA ARG A 40 0.48 1.21 -13.24
C ARG A 40 -0.81 1.76 -13.82
N ARG A 41 -0.70 2.87 -14.55
CA ARG A 41 -1.83 3.49 -15.25
C ARG A 41 -3.00 3.84 -14.32
N MET A 42 -2.69 4.41 -13.16
CA MET A 42 -3.68 4.79 -12.14
C MET A 42 -4.08 6.26 -12.28
N LEU A 43 -5.38 6.56 -12.18
CA LEU A 43 -5.84 7.95 -12.07
C LEU A 43 -5.51 8.53 -10.69
N LEU A 44 -5.20 9.83 -10.63
CA LEU A 44 -4.91 10.52 -9.35
C LEU A 44 -6.07 10.38 -8.35
N GLN A 45 -7.33 10.48 -8.82
CA GLN A 45 -8.50 10.32 -7.96
C GLN A 45 -8.59 8.92 -7.34
N THR A 46 -8.27 7.88 -8.11
CA THR A 46 -8.21 6.49 -7.64
C THR A 46 -7.13 6.34 -6.59
N LEU A 47 -5.95 6.93 -6.83
CA LEU A 47 -4.85 6.91 -5.87
C LEU A 47 -5.23 7.56 -4.54
N VAL A 48 -5.82 8.76 -4.57
CA VAL A 48 -6.25 9.47 -3.36
C VAL A 48 -7.29 8.63 -2.61
N LYS A 49 -8.26 8.03 -3.31
CA LYS A 49 -9.24 7.14 -2.71
C LYS A 49 -8.60 5.93 -2.03
N CYS A 50 -7.64 5.27 -2.69
CA CYS A 50 -6.88 4.15 -2.12
C CYS A 50 -6.16 4.54 -0.83
N LEU A 51 -5.39 5.63 -0.88
CA LEU A 51 -4.60 6.09 0.27
C LEU A 51 -5.50 6.46 1.45
N HIS A 52 -6.62 7.12 1.17
CA HIS A 52 -7.61 7.47 2.20
C HIS A 52 -8.21 6.23 2.86
N GLN A 53 -8.58 5.20 2.09
CA GLN A 53 -9.10 3.96 2.66
C GLN A 53 -8.07 3.16 3.45
N ILE A 54 -6.79 3.20 3.04
CA ILE A 54 -5.70 2.57 3.79
C ILE A 54 -5.55 3.27 5.14
N ASP A 55 -5.57 4.61 5.16
CA ASP A 55 -5.44 5.43 6.36
C ASP A 55 -6.62 5.27 7.33
N GLN A 56 -7.83 5.08 6.78
CA GLN A 56 -9.05 4.81 7.57
C GLN A 56 -9.19 3.36 8.04
N SER A 57 -8.29 2.46 7.63
CA SER A 57 -8.42 1.06 8.00
C SER A 57 -8.27 0.89 9.52
N PRO A 58 -9.10 0.06 10.17
CA PRO A 58 -9.00 -0.19 11.61
C PRO A 58 -7.73 -0.98 11.99
N SER A 59 -7.00 -1.51 11.00
CA SER A 59 -5.68 -2.08 11.21
C SER A 59 -4.65 -0.95 11.32
N GLU A 60 -3.58 -1.14 12.09
CA GLU A 60 -2.45 -0.20 12.16
C GLU A 60 -1.64 -0.19 10.84
N TYR A 61 -2.27 0.17 9.74
CA TYR A 61 -1.65 0.30 8.43
C TYR A 61 -0.96 1.64 8.32
N ARG A 62 0.30 1.60 7.92
CA ARG A 62 1.08 2.80 7.64
C ARG A 62 1.59 2.77 6.22
N ALA A 63 1.16 3.72 5.41
CA ALA A 63 1.72 3.94 4.08
C ALA A 63 2.97 4.81 4.15
N TRP A 64 4.03 4.44 3.43
CA TRP A 64 5.32 5.15 3.42
C TRP A 64 6.13 4.85 2.16
N LYS A 65 7.27 5.56 1.98
CA LYS A 65 8.13 5.48 0.78
C LYS A 65 7.33 5.62 -0.53
N PHE A 66 6.51 6.66 -0.57
CA PHE A 66 5.62 6.94 -1.67
C PHE A 66 6.35 7.57 -2.86
N GLN A 67 6.07 7.08 -4.05
CA GLN A 67 6.52 7.62 -5.32
C GLN A 67 5.38 7.56 -6.33
N ALA A 68 5.07 8.68 -6.97
CA ALA A 68 4.15 8.75 -8.10
C ALA A 68 4.84 9.47 -9.26
N LYS A 69 4.72 8.92 -10.46
CA LYS A 69 5.25 9.50 -11.69
C LYS A 69 4.15 9.60 -12.73
N LYS A 70 4.02 10.75 -13.38
CA LYS A 70 3.19 10.88 -14.57
C LYS A 70 3.77 10.03 -15.68
N ARG A 71 2.90 9.43 -16.48
CA ARG A 71 3.33 8.74 -17.67
C ARG A 71 3.54 9.72 -18.83
N PHE A 72 4.41 9.35 -19.76
CA PHE A 72 4.70 10.16 -20.94
C PHE A 72 3.64 10.00 -22.04
N ASP A 73 2.98 8.84 -22.08
CA ASP A 73 1.94 8.48 -23.07
C ASP A 73 0.57 9.06 -22.69
N ASP A 74 0.28 9.22 -21.40
CA ASP A 74 -0.92 9.88 -20.89
C ASP A 74 -0.64 10.57 -19.55
N THR A 75 -0.70 11.90 -19.54
CA THR A 75 -0.38 12.71 -18.35
C THR A 75 -1.45 12.68 -17.25
N ASN A 76 -2.63 12.12 -17.54
CA ASN A 76 -3.69 11.89 -16.54
C ASN A 76 -3.46 10.61 -15.74
N LEU A 77 -2.55 9.75 -16.20
CA LEU A 77 -2.23 8.48 -15.59
C LEU A 77 -0.91 8.55 -14.83
N LEU A 78 -0.87 7.82 -13.72
CA LEU A 78 0.26 7.72 -12.82
C LEU A 78 0.76 6.28 -12.76
N ASP A 79 2.07 6.12 -12.73
CA ASP A 79 2.71 4.91 -12.21
C ASP A 79 3.11 5.20 -10.76
N VAL A 80 2.58 4.40 -9.84
CA VAL A 80 2.67 4.64 -8.40
C VAL A 80 3.35 3.46 -7.73
N ARG A 81 4.21 3.77 -6.75
CA ARG A 81 4.85 2.81 -5.88
C ARG A 81 4.81 3.31 -4.44
N PHE A 82 4.45 2.46 -3.50
CA PHE A 82 4.50 2.78 -2.07
C PHE A 82 4.59 1.50 -1.24
N GLN A 83 4.99 1.64 0.02
CA GLN A 83 5.03 0.55 0.98
C GLN A 83 3.90 0.72 1.98
N VAL A 84 3.31 -0.40 2.39
CA VAL A 84 2.34 -0.45 3.50
C VAL A 84 2.82 -1.47 4.51
N SER A 85 2.95 -1.02 5.75
CA SER A 85 3.30 -1.85 6.90
C SER A 85 2.07 -2.02 7.80
N SER A 86 1.92 -3.20 8.38
CA SER A 86 1.02 -3.45 9.52
C SER A 86 1.81 -3.89 10.72
N PHE A 87 1.46 -3.39 11.89
CA PHE A 87 2.13 -3.70 13.15
C PHE A 87 1.22 -4.54 14.04
N CYS A 88 1.80 -5.54 14.71
CA CYS A 88 1.14 -6.31 15.74
C CYS A 88 2.05 -6.35 16.96
N ALA A 89 1.53 -5.96 18.13
CA ALA A 89 2.26 -6.10 19.38
C ALA A 89 2.63 -7.57 19.62
N LYS A 90 3.86 -7.81 20.09
CA LYS A 90 4.24 -9.12 20.62
C LYS A 90 3.79 -9.17 22.08
N GLU A 91 3.04 -10.19 22.46
CA GLU A 91 2.75 -10.43 23.87
C GLU A 91 4.09 -10.64 24.60
N GLN A 92 4.36 -9.80 25.61
CA GLN A 92 5.49 -10.02 26.50
C GLN A 92 5.13 -11.21 27.40
N SER A 93 5.78 -12.34 27.18
CA SER A 93 5.70 -13.52 28.04
C SER A 93 6.56 -13.36 29.29
#